data_AF-A0A1G0LGL2-F1
#
_entry.id   AF-A0A1G0LGL2-F1
#
_cell.length_a   1.000
_cell.length_b   1.000
_cell.length_c   1.000
_cell.angle_alpha   90.00
_cell.angle_beta   90.00
_cell.angle_gamma   90.00
#
_symmetry.space_group_name_H-M   'P 1'
#
loop_
_entity.id
_entity.type
_entity.pdbx_description
1 polymer ?
#
loop_
_entity_poly.entity_id
_entity_poly.type
_entity_poly.pdbx_seq_one_letter_code
_entity_poly.pdbx_strand_id
1 'polypeptide(L)'
;MMAAVSFGSRHLYYARILNGSQLMRTKASTMENRENMILAQIRRFNAAVLKFIMTARLRTIGATFLGALGGLSLTVNIIPTAMEYIGIMDDFSARWALGGFAVYSMIIWGIGARSAQKIGSKLYGAIILGSVGCASGLIITGVGIGTDMNTLLTGGGVALLYGAVGGMIIGDAFRSAPVDENDPDALTGCVGEMAIFKYFKDNLPK
;
A
#
# COMPACT_ATOMS: atom_id res chain seq x y z
N MET A 1 -88.72 0.70 -15.71
CA MET A 1 -87.32 0.21 -15.69
C MET A 1 -86.40 1.39 -15.39
N MET A 2 -85.76 1.43 -14.21
CA MET A 2 -84.50 2.15 -13.92
C MET A 2 -84.38 2.38 -12.40
N ALA A 3 -83.75 1.45 -11.68
CA ALA A 3 -83.18 1.68 -10.35
C ALA A 3 -82.28 0.48 -9.96
N ALA A 4 -81.20 0.25 -10.72
CA ALA A 4 -80.24 -0.81 -10.41
C ALA A 4 -78.80 -0.41 -10.78
N VAL A 5 -78.37 0.80 -10.41
CA VAL A 5 -76.97 1.22 -10.60
C VAL A 5 -76.55 2.16 -9.46
N SER A 6 -76.31 1.64 -8.25
CA SER A 6 -75.63 2.45 -7.20
C SER A 6 -74.97 1.67 -6.06
N PHE A 7 -74.75 0.35 -6.20
CA PHE A 7 -74.06 -0.44 -5.16
C PHE A 7 -72.67 -0.95 -5.57
N GLY A 8 -72.32 -0.94 -6.86
CA GLY A 8 -71.03 -1.44 -7.36
C GLY A 8 -69.82 -0.49 -7.17
N SER A 9 -70.06 0.83 -7.07
CA SER A 9 -68.95 1.80 -7.07
C SER A 9 -68.28 1.99 -5.71
N ARG A 10 -68.96 1.73 -4.59
CA ARG A 10 -68.37 1.94 -3.26
C ARG A 10 -67.30 0.89 -2.91
N HIS A 11 -67.45 -0.36 -3.34
CA HIS A 11 -66.46 -1.41 -3.09
C HIS A 11 -65.15 -1.21 -3.87
N LEU A 12 -65.21 -0.62 -5.07
CA LEU A 12 -64.02 -0.33 -5.88
C LEU A 12 -63.17 0.82 -5.30
N TYR A 13 -63.79 1.79 -4.64
CA TYR A 13 -63.06 2.89 -3.99
C TYR A 13 -62.27 2.42 -2.76
N TYR A 14 -62.81 1.53 -1.94
CA TYR A 14 -62.07 0.98 -0.78
C TYR A 14 -60.91 0.07 -1.20
N ALA A 15 -61.09 -0.76 -2.23
CA ALA A 15 -60.03 -1.63 -2.74
C ALA A 15 -58.84 -0.84 -3.32
N ARG A 16 -59.09 0.32 -3.96
CA ARG A 16 -58.03 1.17 -4.52
C ARG A 16 -57.20 1.88 -3.44
N ILE A 17 -57.82 2.33 -2.35
CA ILE A 17 -57.12 2.99 -1.22
C ILE A 17 -56.29 1.97 -0.41
N LEU A 18 -56.80 0.76 -0.21
CA LEU A 18 -56.05 -0.32 0.45
C LEU A 18 -54.84 -0.77 -0.39
N ASN A 19 -55.00 -0.93 -1.70
CA ASN A 19 -53.87 -1.25 -2.59
C ASN A 19 -52.83 -0.12 -2.64
N GLY A 20 -53.24 1.15 -2.66
CA GLY A 20 -52.32 2.29 -2.63
C GLY A 20 -51.48 2.38 -1.35
N SER A 21 -52.08 2.10 -0.19
CA SER A 21 -51.36 2.11 1.09
C SER A 21 -50.40 0.93 1.25
N GLN A 22 -50.75 -0.25 0.74
CA GLN A 22 -49.86 -1.42 0.68
C GLN A 22 -48.65 -1.19 -0.23
N LEU A 23 -48.85 -0.53 -1.38
CA LEU A 23 -47.80 -0.22 -2.36
C LEU A 23 -46.84 0.88 -1.86
N MET A 24 -47.35 1.84 -1.09
CA MET A 24 -46.53 2.83 -0.38
C MET A 24 -45.70 2.21 0.75
N ARG A 25 -46.28 1.28 1.53
CA ARG A 25 -45.54 0.55 2.59
C ARG A 25 -44.44 -0.34 2.01
N THR A 26 -44.66 -1.02 0.89
CA THR A 26 -43.64 -1.87 0.24
C THR A 26 -42.53 -1.05 -0.39
N LYS A 27 -42.83 0.12 -0.98
CA LYS A 27 -41.79 1.05 -1.46
C LYS A 27 -40.97 1.64 -0.30
N ALA A 28 -41.61 2.02 0.80
CA ALA A 28 -40.91 2.53 1.98
C ALA A 28 -39.99 1.45 2.60
N SER A 29 -40.47 0.22 2.78
CA SER A 29 -39.68 -0.86 3.35
C SER A 29 -38.55 -1.34 2.42
N THR A 30 -38.71 -1.24 1.10
CA THR A 30 -37.63 -1.55 0.14
C THR A 30 -36.56 -0.46 0.09
N MET A 31 -36.92 0.82 0.27
CA MET A 31 -35.95 1.91 0.41
C MET A 31 -35.20 1.83 1.74
N GLU A 32 -35.89 1.60 2.85
CA GLU A 32 -35.30 1.42 4.18
C GLU A 32 -34.36 0.20 4.23
N ASN A 33 -34.74 -0.92 3.58
CA ASN A 33 -33.86 -2.08 3.43
C ASN A 33 -32.62 -1.80 2.57
N ARG A 34 -32.73 -0.97 1.52
CA ARG A 34 -31.58 -0.56 0.70
C ARG A 34 -30.61 0.32 1.48
N GLU A 35 -31.14 1.28 2.24
CA GLU A 35 -30.35 2.19 3.06
C GLU A 35 -29.60 1.44 4.17
N ASN A 36 -30.28 0.52 4.86
CA ASN A 36 -29.67 -0.36 5.86
C ASN A 36 -28.59 -1.28 5.25
N MET A 37 -28.78 -1.75 4.02
CA MET A 37 -27.81 -2.59 3.31
C MET A 37 -26.57 -1.81 2.87
N ILE A 38 -26.75 -0.58 2.36
CA ILE A 38 -25.65 0.33 1.99
C ILE A 38 -24.85 0.72 3.24
N LEU A 39 -25.53 1.08 4.33
CA LEU A 39 -24.88 1.39 5.61
C LEU A 39 -24.12 0.18 6.16
N ALA A 40 -24.66 -1.04 6.04
CA ALA A 40 -23.96 -2.25 6.43
C ALA A 40 -22.71 -2.51 5.57
N GLN A 41 -22.76 -2.28 4.26
CA GLN A 41 -21.59 -2.38 3.38
C GLN A 41 -20.51 -1.36 3.73
N ILE A 42 -20.88 -0.09 3.95
CA ILE A 42 -19.96 0.97 4.36
C ILE A 42 -19.31 0.63 5.70
N ARG A 43 -20.09 0.14 6.68
CA ARG A 43 -19.55 -0.29 7.99
C ARG A 43 -18.58 -1.46 7.84
N ARG A 44 -18.87 -2.45 6.98
CA ARG A 44 -17.95 -3.57 6.69
C ARG A 44 -16.66 -3.11 6.03
N PHE A 45 -16.75 -2.19 5.07
CA PHE A 45 -15.59 -1.61 4.40
C PHE A 45 -14.73 -0.80 5.40
N ASN A 46 -15.35 0.07 6.19
CA ASN A 46 -14.64 0.83 7.22
C ASN A 46 -14.00 -0.09 8.27
N ALA A 47 -14.69 -1.15 8.71
CA ALA A 47 -14.12 -2.13 9.62
C ALA A 47 -12.93 -2.87 9.01
N ALA A 48 -12.98 -3.21 7.72
CA ALA A 48 -11.87 -3.84 7.01
C ALA A 48 -10.65 -2.91 6.88
N VAL A 49 -10.88 -1.63 6.54
CA VAL A 49 -9.83 -0.60 6.46
C VAL A 49 -9.21 -0.35 7.84
N LEU A 50 -10.01 -0.19 8.88
CA LEU A 50 -9.54 -0.04 10.27
C LEU A 50 -8.73 -1.26 10.70
N LYS A 51 -9.22 -2.48 10.44
CA LYS A 51 -8.48 -3.71 10.73
C LYS A 51 -7.14 -3.74 9.98
N PHE A 52 -7.12 -3.38 8.71
CA PHE A 52 -5.88 -3.29 7.92
C PHE A 52 -4.88 -2.29 8.51
N ILE A 53 -5.34 -1.07 8.83
CA ILE A 53 -4.51 -0.03 9.45
C ILE A 53 -3.99 -0.49 10.81
N MET A 54 -4.85 -1.05 11.67
CA MET A 54 -4.44 -1.48 13.00
C MET A 54 -3.45 -2.66 12.98
N THR A 55 -3.52 -3.53 11.97
CA THR A 55 -2.59 -4.66 11.80
C THR A 55 -1.30 -4.25 11.08
N ALA A 56 -1.23 -3.04 10.53
CA ALA A 56 -0.05 -2.57 9.82
C ALA A 56 1.12 -2.37 10.79
N ARG A 57 2.27 -2.96 10.47
CA ARG A 57 3.52 -2.76 11.23
C ARG A 57 4.20 -1.50 10.72
N LEU A 58 4.27 -0.46 11.55
CA LEU A 58 4.90 0.82 11.18
C LEU A 58 6.34 0.62 10.70
N ARG A 59 7.07 -0.34 11.30
CA ARG A 59 8.44 -0.67 10.90
C ARG A 59 8.52 -1.22 9.48
N THR A 60 7.57 -2.07 9.09
CA THR A 60 7.54 -2.64 7.73
C THR A 60 7.15 -1.57 6.70
N ILE A 61 6.22 -0.68 7.02
CA ILE A 61 5.88 0.47 6.17
C ILE A 61 7.09 1.41 6.03
N GLY A 62 7.74 1.77 7.15
CA GLY A 62 8.91 2.63 7.17
C GLY A 62 10.08 2.06 6.35
N ALA A 63 10.37 0.76 6.50
CA ALA A 63 11.38 0.09 5.68
C ALA A 63 11.04 0.12 4.18
N THR A 64 9.78 -0.15 3.82
CA THR A 64 9.34 -0.13 2.42
C THR A 64 9.45 1.28 1.83
N PHE A 65 9.04 2.29 2.58
CA PHE A 65 9.09 3.69 2.16
C PHE A 65 10.53 4.19 1.99
N LEU A 66 11.41 3.92 2.95
CA LEU A 66 12.83 4.28 2.85
C LEU A 66 13.52 3.50 1.73
N GLY A 67 13.18 2.24 1.52
CA GLY A 67 13.62 1.48 0.36
C GLY A 67 13.22 2.16 -0.95
N ALA A 68 11.94 2.53 -1.08
CA ALA A 68 11.45 3.22 -2.26
C ALA A 68 12.17 4.56 -2.52
N LEU A 69 12.37 5.38 -1.49
CA LEU A 69 13.16 6.61 -1.61
C LEU A 69 14.62 6.33 -1.97
N GLY A 70 15.18 5.23 -1.47
CA GLY A 70 16.49 4.73 -1.89
C GLY A 70 16.54 4.48 -3.40
N GLY A 71 15.57 3.75 -3.94
CA GLY A 71 15.46 3.48 -5.37
C GLY A 71 15.29 4.75 -6.22
N LEU A 72 14.50 5.72 -5.75
CA LEU A 72 14.36 7.02 -6.42
C LEU A 72 15.69 7.79 -6.44
N SER A 73 16.34 7.89 -5.28
CA SER A 73 17.64 8.54 -5.14
C SER A 73 18.71 7.89 -6.02
N LEU A 74 18.66 6.57 -6.20
CA LEU A 74 19.56 5.86 -7.10
C LEU A 74 19.48 6.40 -8.53
N THR A 75 18.26 6.54 -9.06
CA THR A 75 18.01 6.98 -10.44
C THR A 75 18.23 8.47 -10.66
N VAL A 76 17.99 9.30 -9.64
CA VAL A 76 18.01 10.76 -9.78
C VAL A 76 19.36 11.36 -9.40
N ASN A 77 20.09 10.75 -8.47
CA ASN A 77 21.35 11.31 -7.96
C ASN A 77 22.51 10.34 -8.11
N ILE A 78 22.41 9.14 -7.53
CA ILE A 78 23.60 8.29 -7.32
C ILE A 78 24.23 7.84 -8.65
N ILE A 79 23.44 7.28 -9.58
CA ILE A 79 23.97 6.87 -10.88
C ILE A 79 24.42 8.09 -11.71
N PRO A 80 23.61 9.16 -11.87
CA PRO A 80 24.03 10.38 -12.56
C PRO A 80 25.36 10.97 -12.07
N THR A 81 25.50 11.17 -10.76
CA THR A 81 26.74 11.70 -10.15
C THR A 81 27.92 10.76 -10.38
N ALA A 82 27.71 9.44 -10.33
CA ALA A 82 28.77 8.49 -10.61
C ALA A 82 29.23 8.55 -12.07
N MET A 83 28.31 8.72 -13.02
CA MET A 83 28.62 8.83 -14.46
C MET A 83 29.36 10.12 -14.80
N GLU A 84 28.98 11.23 -14.17
CA GLU A 84 29.66 12.51 -14.31
C GLU A 84 31.09 12.43 -13.77
N TYR A 85 31.28 11.83 -12.60
CA TYR A 85 32.58 11.73 -11.93
C TYR A 85 33.63 10.99 -12.78
N ILE A 86 33.20 9.97 -13.53
CA ILE A 86 34.08 9.20 -14.43
C ILE A 86 34.14 9.77 -15.86
N GLY A 87 33.41 10.86 -16.14
CA GLY A 87 33.41 11.52 -17.45
C GLY A 87 32.68 10.76 -18.55
N ILE A 88 31.75 9.85 -18.22
CA ILE A 88 30.98 9.11 -19.25
C ILE A 88 29.85 9.98 -19.82
N MET A 89 29.11 10.66 -18.94
CA MET A 89 27.94 11.47 -19.34
C MET A 89 27.70 12.57 -18.31
N ASP A 90 27.19 13.72 -18.76
CA ASP A 90 26.80 14.79 -17.86
C ASP A 90 25.56 14.41 -17.01
N ASP A 91 25.50 14.98 -15.80
CA ASP A 91 24.45 14.67 -14.82
C ASP A 91 23.03 14.99 -15.32
N PHE A 92 22.87 16.02 -16.17
CA PHE A 92 21.56 16.37 -16.74
C PHE A 92 21.07 15.30 -17.73
N SER A 93 21.91 14.92 -18.70
CA SER A 93 21.59 13.87 -19.67
C SER A 93 21.34 12.53 -18.97
N ALA A 94 22.12 12.21 -17.93
CA ALA A 94 21.93 11.02 -17.12
C ALA A 94 20.55 10.99 -16.45
N ARG A 95 20.16 12.06 -15.78
CA ARG A 95 18.85 12.15 -15.11
C ARG A 95 17.70 12.03 -16.10
N TRP A 96 17.83 12.65 -17.27
CA TRP A 96 16.82 12.57 -18.32
C TRP A 96 16.65 11.13 -18.83
N ALA A 97 17.75 10.45 -19.13
CA ALA A 97 17.77 9.07 -19.56
C ALA A 97 17.16 8.11 -18.51
N LEU A 98 17.41 8.38 -17.22
CA LEU A 98 16.98 7.52 -16.13
C LEU A 98 15.59 7.84 -15.58
N GLY A 99 15.01 8.99 -15.92
CA GLY A 99 13.74 9.46 -15.35
C GLY A 99 12.57 8.49 -15.53
N GLY A 100 12.53 7.75 -16.64
CA GLY A 100 11.51 6.73 -16.90
C GLY A 100 11.58 5.51 -15.97
N PHE A 101 12.71 5.29 -15.28
CA PHE A 101 12.93 4.13 -14.41
C PHE A 101 12.64 4.41 -12.93
N ALA A 102 12.37 5.67 -12.56
CA ALA A 102 12.21 6.09 -11.17
C ALA A 102 11.14 5.26 -10.43
N VAL A 103 9.95 5.11 -11.03
CA VAL A 103 8.84 4.37 -10.41
C VAL A 103 9.17 2.88 -10.24
N TYR A 104 9.78 2.26 -11.24
CA TYR A 104 10.17 0.84 -11.18
C TYR A 104 11.25 0.62 -10.12
N SER A 105 12.21 1.55 -10.02
CA SER A 105 13.26 1.54 -9.00
C SER A 105 12.67 1.67 -7.59
N MET A 106 11.70 2.58 -7.39
CA MET A 106 11.00 2.72 -6.11
C MET A 106 10.31 1.42 -5.67
N ILE A 107 9.63 0.73 -6.59
CA ILE A 107 8.90 -0.51 -6.27
C ILE A 107 9.88 -1.63 -5.90
N ILE A 108 10.90 -1.88 -6.73
CA ILE A 108 11.82 -3.01 -6.51
C ILE A 108 12.63 -2.82 -5.22
N TRP A 109 13.08 -1.58 -4.95
CA TRP A 109 13.80 -1.26 -3.73
C TRP A 109 12.90 -1.28 -2.49
N GLY A 110 11.64 -0.85 -2.60
CA GLY A 110 10.67 -0.98 -1.51
C GLY A 110 10.44 -2.44 -1.11
N ILE A 111 10.30 -3.34 -2.10
CA ILE A 111 10.15 -4.78 -1.86
C ILE A 111 11.44 -5.38 -1.28
N GLY A 112 12.60 -4.98 -1.81
CA GLY A 112 13.92 -5.39 -1.31
C GLY A 112 14.11 -5.00 0.16
N ALA A 113 13.80 -3.75 0.51
CA ALA A 113 13.89 -3.23 1.87
C ALA A 113 12.93 -3.94 2.83
N ARG A 114 11.70 -4.23 2.39
CA ARG A 114 10.77 -5.06 3.16
C ARG A 114 11.33 -6.46 3.42
N SER A 115 12.02 -7.04 2.46
CA SER A 115 12.61 -8.37 2.58
C SER A 115 13.81 -8.37 3.54
N ALA A 116 14.67 -7.35 3.45
CA ALA A 116 15.77 -7.13 4.41
C ALA A 116 15.25 -6.95 5.85
N GLN A 117 14.17 -6.18 6.00
CA GLN A 117 13.51 -5.92 7.30
C GLN A 117 12.98 -7.21 7.95
N LYS A 118 12.42 -8.13 7.17
CA LYS A 118 11.88 -9.40 7.69
C LYS A 118 12.96 -10.26 8.33
N ILE A 119 14.19 -10.24 7.81
CA ILE A 119 15.30 -11.02 8.36
C ILE A 119 15.89 -10.33 9.60
N GLY A 120 15.98 -9.00 9.59
CA GLY A 120 16.40 -8.22 10.76
C GLY A 120 17.89 -8.39 11.11
N SER A 121 18.74 -8.62 10.11
CA SER A 121 20.20 -8.77 10.26
C SER A 121 20.94 -7.86 9.29
N LYS A 122 22.01 -7.21 9.77
CA LYS A 122 22.86 -6.29 8.99
C LYS A 122 23.42 -6.96 7.74
N LEU A 123 24.00 -8.15 7.91
CA LEU A 123 24.66 -8.88 6.83
C LEU A 123 23.67 -9.28 5.73
N TYR A 124 22.54 -9.87 6.11
CA TYR A 124 21.51 -10.27 5.15
C TYR A 124 20.83 -9.07 4.49
N GLY A 125 20.63 -7.98 5.24
CA GLY A 125 20.15 -6.73 4.68
C GLY A 125 21.07 -6.20 3.58
N ALA A 126 22.39 -6.19 3.85
CA ALA A 126 23.41 -5.81 2.87
C ALA A 126 23.37 -6.68 1.62
N ILE A 127 23.27 -8.01 1.77
CA ILE A 127 23.24 -8.94 0.65
C ILE A 127 21.97 -8.74 -0.18
N ILE A 128 20.79 -8.64 0.45
CA ILE A 128 19.52 -8.49 -0.27
C ILE A 128 19.48 -7.19 -1.05
N LEU A 129 19.66 -6.04 -0.36
CA LEU A 129 19.54 -4.75 -1.02
C LEU A 129 20.76 -4.45 -1.91
N GLY A 130 21.94 -4.98 -1.60
CA GLY A 130 23.10 -4.92 -2.50
C GLY A 130 22.86 -5.69 -3.80
N SER A 131 22.23 -6.86 -3.74
CA SER A 131 21.85 -7.62 -4.94
C SER A 131 20.77 -6.92 -5.76
N VAL A 132 19.75 -6.37 -5.10
CA VAL A 132 18.72 -5.54 -5.75
C VAL A 132 19.35 -4.30 -6.39
N GLY A 133 20.27 -3.64 -5.69
CA GLY A 133 21.01 -2.49 -6.21
C GLY A 133 21.84 -2.86 -7.43
N CYS A 134 22.63 -3.92 -7.36
CA CYS A 134 23.42 -4.39 -8.50
C CYS A 134 22.55 -4.70 -9.72
N ALA A 135 21.50 -5.51 -9.55
CA ALA A 135 20.62 -5.91 -10.64
C ALA A 135 19.88 -4.70 -11.24
N SER A 136 19.33 -3.83 -10.40
CA SER A 136 18.64 -2.63 -10.88
C SER A 136 19.60 -1.64 -11.53
N GLY A 137 20.79 -1.41 -10.98
CA GLY A 137 21.82 -0.56 -11.58
C GLY A 137 22.26 -1.06 -12.95
N LEU A 138 22.52 -2.36 -13.10
CA LEU A 138 22.88 -2.95 -14.40
C LEU A 138 21.77 -2.78 -15.44
N ILE A 139 20.51 -3.05 -15.06
CA ILE A 139 19.37 -2.92 -15.98
C ILE A 139 19.12 -1.46 -16.35
N ILE A 140 19.08 -0.57 -15.36
CA ILE A 140 18.76 0.85 -15.55
C ILE A 140 19.85 1.52 -16.39
N THR A 141 21.12 1.27 -16.08
CA THR A 141 22.23 1.81 -16.85
C THR A 141 22.34 1.19 -18.24
N GLY A 142 22.17 -0.13 -18.36
CA GLY A 142 22.25 -0.83 -19.63
C GLY A 142 21.16 -0.43 -20.62
N VAL A 143 19.93 -0.21 -20.14
CA VAL A 143 18.80 0.19 -20.97
C VAL A 143 18.73 1.71 -21.15
N GLY A 144 19.01 2.48 -20.10
CA GLY A 144 18.85 3.93 -20.11
C GLY A 144 20.01 4.69 -20.75
N ILE A 145 21.25 4.20 -20.59
CA ILE A 145 22.46 4.93 -20.99
C ILE A 145 23.19 4.20 -22.11
N GLY A 146 23.55 2.94 -21.89
CA GLY A 146 24.30 2.15 -22.85
C GLY A 146 24.92 0.90 -22.23
N THR A 147 25.39 0.02 -23.10
CA THR A 147 25.92 -1.32 -22.74
C THR A 147 27.44 -1.37 -22.66
N ASP A 148 28.12 -0.23 -22.69
CA ASP A 148 29.56 -0.16 -22.53
C ASP A 148 29.99 -0.69 -21.16
N MET A 149 31.08 -1.45 -21.13
CA MET A 149 31.55 -2.11 -19.91
C MET A 149 31.79 -1.13 -18.76
N ASN A 150 32.39 0.03 -19.05
CA ASN A 150 32.64 1.07 -18.02
C ASN A 150 31.34 1.63 -17.45
N THR A 151 30.32 1.82 -18.30
CA THR A 151 28.99 2.30 -17.91
C THR A 151 28.31 1.26 -17.03
N LEU A 152 28.28 -0.01 -17.45
CA LEU A 152 27.67 -1.11 -16.69
C LEU A 152 28.36 -1.33 -15.34
N LEU A 153 29.70 -1.34 -15.31
CA LEU A 153 30.46 -1.50 -14.07
C LEU A 153 30.22 -0.34 -13.10
N THR A 154 30.11 0.88 -13.61
CA THR A 154 29.83 2.06 -12.77
C THR A 154 28.42 2.02 -12.23
N GLY A 155 27.42 1.83 -13.10
CA GLY A 155 26.02 1.77 -12.72
C GLY A 155 25.73 0.63 -11.74
N GLY A 156 26.17 -0.60 -12.08
CA GLY A 156 26.02 -1.78 -11.23
C GLY A 156 26.83 -1.70 -9.93
N GLY A 157 28.08 -1.24 -10.01
CA GLY A 157 28.98 -1.17 -8.86
C GLY A 157 28.55 -0.15 -7.82
N VAL A 158 28.21 1.07 -8.24
CA VAL A 158 27.73 2.10 -7.31
C VAL A 158 26.35 1.72 -6.75
N ALA A 159 25.46 1.15 -7.57
CA ALA A 159 24.17 0.68 -7.09
C ALA A 159 24.29 -0.49 -6.08
N LEU A 160 25.25 -1.40 -6.28
CA LEU A 160 25.57 -2.47 -5.33
C LEU A 160 26.02 -1.91 -3.99
N LEU A 161 26.98 -0.97 -3.98
CA LEU A 161 27.49 -0.36 -2.76
C LEU A 161 26.40 0.42 -2.03
N TYR A 162 25.64 1.23 -2.76
CA TYR A 162 24.53 2.01 -2.22
C TYR A 162 23.45 1.09 -1.63
N GLY A 163 23.10 0.00 -2.33
CA GLY A 163 22.16 -1.01 -1.87
C GLY A 163 22.67 -1.76 -0.63
N ALA A 164 23.95 -2.13 -0.60
CA ALA A 164 24.54 -2.83 0.53
C ALA A 164 24.53 -1.96 1.80
N VAL A 165 24.92 -0.69 1.70
CA VAL A 165 24.90 0.26 2.82
C VAL A 165 23.48 0.54 3.29
N GLY A 166 22.56 0.85 2.37
CA GLY A 166 21.15 1.04 2.69
C GLY A 166 20.51 -0.21 3.33
N GLY A 167 20.91 -1.39 2.85
CA GLY A 167 20.49 -2.68 3.38
C GLY A 167 20.94 -2.95 4.80
N MET A 168 22.18 -2.61 5.14
CA MET A 168 22.68 -2.70 6.52
C MET A 168 21.86 -1.81 7.46
N ILE A 169 21.61 -0.57 7.04
CA ILE A 169 20.86 0.41 7.85
C ILE A 169 19.42 -0.05 8.05
N ILE A 170 18.73 -0.43 6.98
CA ILE A 170 17.31 -0.84 7.05
C ILE A 170 17.17 -2.15 7.83
N GLY A 171 18.07 -3.12 7.60
CA GLY A 171 18.06 -4.41 8.30
C GLY A 171 18.25 -4.27 9.81
N ASP A 172 19.07 -3.31 10.26
CA ASP A 172 19.30 -3.05 11.67
C ASP A 172 18.19 -2.17 12.29
N ALA A 173 17.90 -1.03 11.66
CA ALA A 173 16.99 -0.02 12.22
C ALA A 173 15.53 -0.49 12.28
N PHE A 174 15.10 -1.34 11.34
CA PHE A 174 13.73 -1.83 11.26
C PHE A 174 13.57 -3.29 11.68
N ARG A 175 14.59 -3.87 12.31
CA ARG A 175 14.53 -5.19 12.94
C ARG A 175 13.24 -5.35 13.75
N SER A 176 12.54 -6.45 13.53
CA SER A 176 11.41 -6.82 14.40
C SER A 176 11.96 -7.09 15.80
N ALA A 177 11.32 -6.54 16.85
CA ALA A 177 11.69 -6.91 18.21
C ALA A 177 11.47 -8.42 18.38
N PRO A 178 12.29 -9.12 19.20
CA PRO A 178 11.95 -10.47 19.59
C PRO A 178 10.57 -10.43 20.24
N VAL A 179 9.61 -11.11 19.63
CA VAL A 179 8.27 -11.28 20.21
C VAL A 179 8.47 -12.30 21.33
N ASP A 180 8.23 -11.89 22.57
CA ASP A 180 8.14 -12.83 23.67
C ASP A 180 6.84 -13.61 23.49
N GLU A 181 6.93 -14.87 23.05
CA GLU A 181 5.76 -15.73 22.84
C GLU A 181 4.98 -16.02 24.13
N ASN A 182 5.58 -15.75 25.30
CA ASN A 182 4.96 -15.98 26.61
C ASN A 182 4.34 -14.71 27.22
N ASP A 183 4.52 -13.53 26.61
CA ASP A 183 3.91 -12.28 27.08
C ASP A 183 2.82 -11.82 26.09
N PRO A 184 1.52 -11.98 26.42
CA PRO A 184 0.42 -11.56 25.55
C PRO A 184 0.35 -10.05 25.31
N ASP A 185 1.08 -9.25 26.09
CA ASP A 185 1.16 -7.79 25.97
C ASP A 185 2.46 -7.31 25.28
N ALA A 186 3.30 -8.22 24.77
CA ALA A 186 4.51 -7.87 24.05
C ALA A 186 4.20 -6.99 22.82
N LEU A 187 4.74 -5.77 22.81
CA LEU A 187 4.57 -4.80 21.73
C LEU A 187 5.10 -5.37 20.40
N THR A 188 4.20 -5.87 19.55
CA THR A 188 4.51 -6.37 18.20
C THR A 188 4.81 -5.25 17.19
N GLY A 189 4.59 -3.99 17.58
CA GLY A 189 4.89 -2.82 16.76
C GLY A 189 3.83 -2.54 15.69
N CYS A 190 2.62 -3.05 15.91
CA CYS A 190 1.46 -2.77 15.08
C CYS A 190 0.83 -1.42 15.44
N VAL A 191 0.22 -0.72 14.47
CA VAL A 191 -0.43 0.58 14.71
C VAL A 191 -1.51 0.50 15.79
N GLY A 192 -2.27 -0.60 15.86
CA GLY A 192 -3.32 -0.81 16.86
C GLY A 192 -2.83 -0.96 18.30
N GLU A 193 -1.53 -1.09 18.53
CA GLU A 193 -0.92 -1.17 19.87
C GLU A 193 -0.43 0.17 20.39
N MET A 194 -0.41 1.22 19.55
CA MET A 194 -0.09 2.56 20.02
C MET A 194 -1.20 3.07 20.93
N ALA A 195 -0.81 3.75 22.02
CA ALA A 195 -1.73 4.23 23.06
C ALA A 195 -2.92 5.04 22.51
N ILE A 196 -2.74 5.76 21.41
CA ILE A 196 -3.77 6.56 20.75
C ILE A 196 -4.87 5.72 20.08
N PHE A 197 -4.62 4.46 19.73
CA PHE A 197 -5.57 3.56 19.07
C PHE A 197 -6.22 2.53 20.01
N LYS A 198 -5.88 2.55 21.30
CA LYS A 198 -6.43 1.63 22.30
C LYS A 198 -7.96 1.65 22.34
N TYR A 199 -8.56 2.85 22.24
CA TYR A 199 -10.01 3.04 22.15
C TYR A 199 -10.66 2.28 20.98
N PHE A 200 -10.00 2.21 19.82
CA PHE A 200 -10.54 1.50 18.65
C PHE A 200 -10.35 -0.01 18.75
N LYS A 201 -9.25 -0.46 19.35
CA LYS A 201 -8.98 -1.87 19.63
C LYS A 201 -10.05 -2.47 20.54
N ASP A 202 -10.43 -1.75 21.59
CA ASP A 202 -11.39 -2.23 22.59
C ASP A 202 -12.85 -2.22 22.10
N ASN A 203 -13.15 -1.43 21.05
CA ASN A 203 -14.50 -1.27 20.48
C ASN A 203 -14.69 -1.94 19.11
N LEU A 204 -13.71 -2.73 18.63
CA LEU A 204 -13.85 -3.47 17.39
C LEU A 204 -14.75 -4.70 17.60
N PRO A 205 -15.79 -4.91 16.76
CA PRO A 205 -16.58 -6.12 16.83
C PRO A 205 -15.69 -7.34 16.59
N LYS A 206 -15.71 -8.28 17.54
CA LYS A 206 -14.98 -9.55 17.46
C LYS A 206 -15.47 -10.41 16.29
#